data_AF-A0A542MAR3-F1
#
_entry.id   AF-A0A542MAR3-F1
#
_cell.length_a   1.000
_cell.length_b   1.000
_cell.length_c   1.000
_cell.angle_alpha   90.00
_cell.angle_beta   90.00
_cell.angle_gamma   90.00
#
_symmetry.space_group_name_H-M   'P 1'
#
loop_
_entity.id
_entity.type
_entity.pdbx_description
1 polymer ?
#
loop_
_entity_poly.entity_id
_entity_poly.type
_entity_poly.pdbx_seq_one_letter_code
_entity_poly.pdbx_strand_id
1 'polypeptide(L)' 'MAFRITVIDSAGIKQRPYIAIGDRNALMDAAYDRGALGVTVLGVPAERVL' A
#
# COMPACT_ATOMS: atom_id res chain seq x y z
N MET A 1 5.64 10.28 -7.25
CA MET A 1 4.24 9.83 -7.36
C MET A 1 3.86 9.21 -6.02
N ALA A 2 2.71 9.56 -5.44
CA ALA A 2 2.29 9.03 -4.15
C ALA A 2 1.25 7.92 -4.34
N PHE A 3 1.29 6.92 -3.47
CA PHE A 3 0.43 5.76 -3.54
C PHE A 3 -0.24 5.53 -2.21
N ARG A 4 -1.57 5.38 -2.23
CA ARG A 4 -2.33 4.91 -1.08
C ARG A 4 -2.38 3.39 -1.16
N ILE A 5 -1.84 2.75 -0.14
CA ILE A 5 -1.73 1.30 -0.05
C ILE A 5 -2.64 0.80 1.06
N THR A 6 -3.48 -0.17 0.73
CA THR A 6 -4.26 -0.94 1.72
C THR A 6 -3.73 -2.36 1.72
N VAL A 7 -3.30 -2.83 2.88
CA VAL A 7 -2.80 -4.20 3.08
C VAL A 7 -3.89 -5.04 3.76
N ILE A 8 -4.09 -6.26 3.29
CA ILE A 8 -4.97 -7.25 3.89
C ILE A 8 -4.09 -8.35 4.48
N ASP A 9 -4.23 -8.60 5.77
CA ASP A 9 -3.51 -9.68 6.46
C ASP A 9 -4.34 -10.97 6.55
N SER A 10 -3.75 -12.02 7.12
CA SER A 10 -4.36 -13.33 7.32
C SER A 10 -5.54 -13.36 8.27
N ALA A 11 -5.74 -12.31 9.07
CA ALA A 11 -6.93 -12.12 9.88
C ALA A 11 -8.08 -11.47 9.09
N GLY A 12 -7.87 -11.16 7.80
CA GLY A 12 -8.83 -10.43 6.97
C GLY A 12 -8.96 -8.96 7.35
N ILE A 13 -8.05 -8.45 8.19
CA ILE A 13 -8.09 -7.07 8.64
C ILE A 13 -7.47 -6.19 7.55
N LYS A 14 -8.29 -5.27 7.03
CA LYS A 14 -7.80 -4.20 6.16
C LYS A 14 -7.01 -3.23 7.04
N GLN A 15 -5.70 -3.21 6.89
CA GLN A 15 -4.85 -2.24 7.56
C GLN A 15 -5.11 -0.84 7.01
N ARG A 16 -4.91 0.17 7.87
CA ARG A 16 -5.15 1.58 7.54
C ARG A 16 -4.38 1.97 6.28
N PRO A 17 -4.93 2.86 5.45
CA PRO A 17 -4.29 3.27 4.23
C PRO A 17 -2.97 3.98 4.51
N TYR A 18 -1.87 3.42 4.00
CA TYR A 18 -0.55 4.02 4.06
C TYR A 18 -0.34 4.90 2.84
N ILE A 19 0.22 6.10 3.01
CA ILE A 19 0.72 6.87 1.88
C ILE A 19 2.21 6.58 1.77
N ALA A 20 2.60 5.93 0.69
CA ALA A 20 3.98 5.67 0.35
C ALA A 20 4.39 6.49 -0.87
N ILE A 21 5.63 6.97 -0.85
CA ILE A 21 6.27 7.64 -1.98
C ILE A 21 7.35 6.69 -2.48
N GLY A 22 7.26 6.24 -3.73
CA GLY A 22 8.21 5.25 -4.26
C GLY A 22 7.68 4.49 -5.47
N ASP A 23 8.32 3.36 -5.80
CA ASP A 23 7.92 2.46 -6.87
C ASP A 23 6.79 1.52 -6.41
N ARG A 24 5.73 1.40 -7.24
CA ARG A 24 4.57 0.56 -6.93
C ARG A 24 4.95 -0.90 -6.71
N ASN A 25 5.83 -1.47 -7.53
CA ASN A 25 6.17 -2.88 -7.46
C ASN A 25 7.02 -3.15 -6.21
N ALA A 26 7.99 -2.28 -5.91
CA ALA A 26 8.76 -2.38 -4.66
C ALA A 26 7.88 -2.34 -3.41
N LEU A 27 6.80 -1.54 -3.45
CA LEU A 27 5.83 -1.45 -2.36
C LEU A 27 4.93 -2.70 -2.26
N MET A 28 4.58 -3.32 -3.39
CA MET A 28 3.87 -4.60 -3.41
C MET A 28 4.75 -5.72 -2.84
N ASP A 29 5.99 -5.83 -3.32
CA ASP A 29 6.95 -6.87 -2.91
C ASP A 29 7.21 -6.78 -1.39
N ALA A 30 7.49 -5.58 -0.87
CA ALA A 30 7.70 -5.38 0.55
C ALA A 30 6.48 -5.72 1.43
N ALA A 31 5.26 -5.58 0.89
CA ALA A 31 4.05 -5.98 1.60
C ALA A 31 3.87 -7.50 1.58
N TYR A 32 4.12 -8.17 0.45
CA TYR A 32 4.07 -9.63 0.35
C TYR A 32 5.15 -10.30 1.21
N ASP A 33 6.37 -9.76 1.23
CA ASP A 33 7.47 -10.25 2.10
C ASP A 33 7.11 -10.19 3.59
N ARG A 34 6.22 -9.26 3.97
CA ARG A 34 5.69 -9.14 5.34
C ARG A 34 4.43 -9.96 5.61
N GLY A 35 4.03 -10.81 4.67
CA GLY A 35 2.89 -11.72 4.82
C GLY A 35 1.54 -11.10 4.48
N ALA A 36 1.51 -10.04 3.67
CA ALA A 36 0.25 -9.55 3.10
C ALA A 36 -0.41 -10.63 2.24
N LEU A 37 -1.70 -10.88 2.46
CA LEU A 37 -2.50 -11.74 1.60
C LEU A 37 -3.04 -10.99 0.37
N GLY A 38 -3.12 -9.67 0.46
CA GLY A 38 -3.55 -8.82 -0.64
C GLY A 38 -3.15 -7.38 -0.43
N VAL A 39 -2.85 -6.68 -1.53
CA VAL A 39 -2.42 -5.30 -1.51
C VAL A 39 -3.18 -4.53 -2.58
N THR A 40 -3.86 -3.45 -2.18
CA THR A 40 -4.53 -2.53 -3.11
C THR A 40 -3.75 -1.24 -3.17
N VAL A 41 -3.36 -0.83 -4.38
CA VAL A 41 -2.62 0.43 -4.61
C VAL A 41 -3.48 1.37 -5.43
N LEU A 42 -3.76 2.54 -4.87
CA LEU A 42 -4.41 3.65 -5.57
C LEU A 42 -3.37 4.76 -5.81
N GLY A 43 -3.17 5.15 -7.07
CA GLY A 43 -2.36 6.31 -7.40
C GLY A 43 -3.02 7.58 -6.87
N VAL A 44 -2.28 8.39 -6.11
CA VAL A 44 -2.78 9.65 -5.55
C VAL A 44 -1.90 10.79 -6.07
N PRO A 45 -2.50 11.90 -6.55
CA PRO A 45 -1.74 13.11 -6.84
C PRO A 45 -0.98 13.56 -5.59
N ALA A 46 0.31 13.92 -5.74
CA ALA A 46 1.16 14.33 -4.61
C ALA A 46 0.57 15.53 -3.84
N GLU A 47 -0.21 16.36 -4.51
CA GLU A 47 -0.94 17.51 -3.97
C GLU A 47 -2.00 17.14 -2.90
N ARG A 48 -2.42 15.88 -2.82
CA ARG A 48 -3.45 15.38 -1.87
C ARG A 48 -2.88 14.63 -0.66
N VAL A 49 -1.57 14.69 -0.44
CA VAL A 49 -0.87 13.98 0.65
C VAL A 49 -0.63 14.90 1.87
N LEU A 50 -0.98 16.18 1.77
CA LEU A 50 -0.85 17.18 2.84
C LEU A 50 -2.04 17.18 3.81
#